data_AF-A0A1X0RXD4-F1
#
_entry.id   AF-A0A1X0RXD4-F1
#
_cell.length_a   1.000
_cell.length_b   1.000
_cell.length_c   1.000
_cell.angle_alpha   90.00
_cell.angle_beta   90.00
_cell.angle_gamma   90.00
#
_symmetry.space_group_name_H-M   'P 1'
#
loop_
_entity.id
_entity.type
_entity.pdbx_description
1 polymer ?
#
loop_
_entity_poly.entity_id
_entity_poly.type
_entity_poly.pdbx_seq_one_letter_code
_entity_poly.pdbx_strand_id
1 'polypeptide(L)'
;MPPKKHRKPLTPLQRKQIKRKRELIHKATVKSQYYKELNQQKDDTPDYVKEVFGMQERTIDENGNVVELHKPEDEKEQGKRQNKPNPFKSQMEESLKRKRESEQERREKEEKLKEQKEQRHAYYKERSEKRRKMLSKTKRGQPKMAARMDVLLEKIEKQAS
;
A
#
# COMPACT_ATOMS: atom_id res chain seq x y z
N MET A 1 -15.19 11.78 26.57
CA MET A 1 -14.80 10.76 25.58
C MET A 1 -15.27 11.21 24.20
N PRO A 2 -14.43 11.17 23.16
CA PRO A 2 -14.85 11.54 21.81
C PRO A 2 -15.84 10.52 21.23
N PRO A 3 -16.84 10.95 20.43
CA PRO A 3 -17.85 10.06 19.87
C PRO A 3 -17.23 9.10 18.85
N LYS A 4 -17.51 7.80 18.98
CA LYS A 4 -17.08 6.77 18.02
C LYS A 4 -17.78 7.00 16.69
N LYS A 5 -17.02 7.38 15.65
CA LYS A 5 -17.53 7.51 14.29
C LYS A 5 -18.03 6.15 13.79
N HIS A 6 -19.26 6.09 13.28
CA HIS A 6 -19.80 4.88 12.65
C HIS A 6 -18.92 4.51 11.44
N ARG A 7 -18.31 3.32 11.50
CA ARG A 7 -17.48 2.80 10.40
C ARG A 7 -18.40 2.29 9.29
N LYS A 8 -18.11 2.70 8.06
CA LYS A 8 -18.80 2.20 6.87
C LYS A 8 -18.60 0.68 6.76
N PRO A 9 -19.61 -0.07 6.29
CA PRO A 9 -19.47 -1.51 6.09
C PRO A 9 -18.40 -1.80 5.03
N LEU A 10 -17.61 -2.85 5.25
CA LEU A 10 -16.54 -3.23 4.34
C LEU A 10 -17.09 -3.72 3.00
N THR A 11 -16.43 -3.30 1.92
CA THR A 11 -16.73 -3.79 0.56
C THR A 11 -16.33 -5.27 0.40
N PRO A 12 -16.93 -6.02 -0.53
CA PRO A 12 -16.59 -7.42 -0.76
C PRO A 12 -15.10 -7.66 -1.03
N LEU A 13 -14.46 -6.78 -1.80
CA LEU A 13 -13.02 -6.86 -2.09
C LEU A 13 -12.17 -6.68 -0.82
N GLN A 14 -12.52 -5.70 0.03
CA GLN A 14 -11.84 -5.47 1.30
C GLN A 14 -11.98 -6.67 2.23
N ARG A 15 -13.15 -7.31 2.27
CA ARG A 15 -13.37 -8.55 3.05
C ARG A 15 -12.46 -9.67 2.57
N LYS A 16 -12.34 -9.86 1.25
CA LYS A 16 -11.46 -10.87 0.65
C LYS A 16 -9.98 -10.62 0.98
N GLN A 17 -9.52 -9.37 0.91
CA GLN A 17 -8.15 -8.99 1.27
C GLN A 17 -7.86 -9.24 2.76
N ILE A 18 -8.78 -8.86 3.65
CA ILE A 18 -8.64 -9.11 5.09
C ILE A 18 -8.63 -10.60 5.39
N LYS A 19 -9.49 -11.39 4.73
CA LYS A 19 -9.49 -12.86 4.89
C LYS A 19 -8.14 -13.45 4.49
N ARG A 20 -7.61 -13.11 3.32
CA ARG A 20 -6.29 -13.58 2.86
C ARG A 20 -5.16 -13.16 3.82
N LYS A 21 -5.18 -11.92 4.31
CA LYS A 21 -4.19 -11.43 5.30
C LYS A 21 -4.27 -12.25 6.60
N ARG A 22 -5.48 -12.51 7.11
CA ARG A 22 -5.70 -13.32 8.32
C ARG A 22 -5.21 -14.75 8.13
N GLU A 23 -5.49 -15.37 6.99
CA GLU A 23 -5.01 -16.73 6.67
C GLU A 23 -3.47 -16.81 6.65
N LEU A 24 -2.79 -15.82 6.07
CA LEU A 24 -1.33 -15.78 6.06
C LEU A 24 -0.74 -15.64 7.48
N ILE A 25 -1.33 -14.75 8.30
CA ILE A 25 -0.93 -14.59 9.69
C ILE A 25 -1.16 -15.88 10.47
N HIS A 26 -2.32 -16.52 10.29
CA HIS A 26 -2.63 -17.79 10.94
C HIS A 26 -1.63 -18.89 10.56
N LYS A 27 -1.34 -19.05 9.26
CA LYS A 27 -0.34 -20.04 8.80
C LYS A 27 1.04 -19.78 9.39
N ALA A 28 1.49 -18.52 9.43
CA ALA A 28 2.78 -18.16 9.99
C ALA A 28 2.83 -18.40 11.51
N THR A 29 1.76 -18.08 12.24
CA THR A 29 1.66 -18.27 13.69
C THR A 29 1.63 -19.74 14.06
N VAL A 30 0.81 -20.56 13.39
CA VAL A 30 0.77 -22.03 13.58
C VAL A 30 2.14 -22.65 13.29
N LYS A 31 2.78 -22.26 12.18
CA LYS A 31 4.13 -22.76 11.85
C LYS A 31 5.14 -22.38 12.94
N SER A 32 5.10 -21.13 13.41
CA SER A 32 6.00 -20.68 14.48
C SER A 32 5.75 -21.40 15.81
N GLN A 33 4.50 -21.65 16.18
CA GLN A 33 4.15 -22.40 17.38
C GLN A 33 4.64 -23.85 17.29
N TYR A 34 4.40 -24.52 16.16
CA TYR A 34 4.87 -25.89 15.93
C TYR A 34 6.38 -26.04 16.13
N TYR A 35 7.20 -25.18 15.53
CA TYR A 35 8.65 -25.28 15.71
C TYR A 35 9.11 -24.90 17.13
N LYS A 36 8.38 -24.02 17.82
CA LYS A 36 8.67 -23.73 19.23
C LYS A 36 8.40 -24.94 20.11
N GLU A 37 7.28 -25.64 19.86
CA GLU A 37 6.92 -26.87 20.57
C GLU A 37 7.91 -27.99 20.26
N LEU A 38 8.33 -28.14 18.99
CA LEU A 38 9.34 -29.12 18.58
C LEU A 38 10.70 -28.89 19.25
N ASN A 39 11.08 -27.63 19.46
CA ASN A 39 12.30 -27.29 20.20
C ASN A 39 12.15 -27.41 21.73
N GLN A 40 10.91 -27.37 22.25
CA GLN A 40 10.61 -27.49 23.68
C GLN A 40 10.41 -28.94 24.11
N GLN A 41 9.92 -29.80 23.22
CA GLN A 41 10.05 -31.24 23.36
C GLN A 41 11.55 -31.54 23.42
N LYS A 42 12.03 -31.85 24.63
CA LYS A 42 13.39 -32.35 24.79
C LYS A 42 13.43 -33.66 24.02
N ASP A 43 14.42 -33.81 23.15
CA ASP A 43 14.68 -35.09 22.50
C ASP A 43 14.89 -36.14 23.59
N ASP A 44 13.91 -37.03 23.78
CA ASP A 44 13.99 -38.23 24.65
C ASP A 44 15.03 -39.24 24.15
N THR A 45 15.72 -38.90 23.05
CA THR A 45 16.88 -39.59 22.54
C THR A 45 17.95 -39.67 23.65
N PRO A 46 18.33 -40.89 24.09
CA PRO A 46 19.32 -41.08 25.14
C PRO A 46 20.65 -40.40 24.82
N ASP A 47 21.35 -39.91 25.84
CA ASP A 47 22.59 -39.14 25.66
C ASP A 47 23.65 -39.90 24.85
N TYR A 48 23.76 -41.22 24.99
CA TYR A 48 24.69 -42.04 24.20
C TYR A 48 24.39 -42.02 22.69
N VAL A 49 23.12 -41.88 22.29
CA VAL A 49 22.72 -41.78 20.88
C VAL A 49 23.07 -40.39 20.34
N LYS A 50 22.90 -39.33 21.14
CA LYS A 50 23.32 -37.98 20.77
C LYS A 50 24.84 -37.85 20.71
N GLU A 51 25.58 -38.61 21.50
CA GLU A 51 27.04 -38.61 21.47
C GLU A 51 27.57 -39.33 20.21
N VAL A 52 27.00 -40.50 19.88
CA VAL A 52 27.37 -41.29 18.69
C VAL A 52 26.96 -40.62 17.38
N PHE A 53 25.78 -39.98 17.32
CA PHE A 53 25.25 -39.40 16.07
C PHE A 53 25.27 -37.87 16.02
N GLY A 54 25.36 -37.18 17.16
CA GLY A 54 25.25 -35.72 17.25
C GLY A 54 26.59 -34.97 17.39
N MET A 55 27.65 -35.62 17.91
CA MET A 55 28.97 -34.98 18.11
C MET A 55 30.09 -35.51 17.23
N GLN A 56 29.99 -36.71 16.65
CA GLN A 56 31.06 -37.31 15.85
C GLN A 56 30.50 -37.93 14.57
N GLU A 57 30.36 -37.13 13.50
CA GLU A 57 30.21 -37.67 12.14
C GLU A 57 31.55 -38.31 11.74
N ARG A 58 31.86 -39.48 12.29
CA ARG A 58 32.98 -40.31 11.84
C ARG A 58 32.48 -41.12 10.65
N THR A 59 32.90 -40.73 9.45
CA THR A 59 32.60 -41.47 8.22
C THR A 59 33.73 -42.46 7.94
N ILE A 60 33.37 -43.65 7.44
CA ILE A 60 34.33 -44.66 7.00
C ILE A 60 34.72 -44.33 5.56
N ASP A 61 36.01 -44.15 5.27
CA ASP A 61 36.49 -43.94 3.90
C ASP A 61 36.41 -45.23 3.06
N GLU A 62 36.63 -45.15 1.75
CA GLU A 62 36.60 -46.32 0.85
C GLU A 62 37.66 -47.39 1.20
N ASN A 63 38.60 -47.06 2.09
CA ASN A 63 39.66 -47.93 2.56
C ASN A 63 39.39 -48.52 3.96
N GLY A 64 38.19 -48.28 4.52
CA GLY A 64 37.76 -48.87 5.79
C GLY A 64 38.33 -48.19 7.04
N ASN A 65 38.97 -47.03 6.91
CA ASN A 65 39.52 -46.28 8.04
C ASN A 65 38.52 -45.25 8.58
N VAL A 66 38.49 -45.10 9.90
CA VAL A 66 37.61 -44.16 10.60
C VAL A 66 38.25 -42.77 10.58
N VAL A 67 37.69 -41.87 9.77
CA VAL A 67 38.15 -40.48 9.65
C VAL A 67 37.15 -39.54 10.31
N GLU A 68 37.64 -38.55 11.05
CA GLU A 68 36.80 -37.50 11.65
C GLU A 68 36.38 -36.50 10.56
N LEU A 69 35.08 -36.48 10.23
CA LEU A 69 34.52 -35.46 9.36
C LEU A 69 34.42 -34.17 10.17
N HIS A 70 35.42 -33.29 10.03
CA HIS A 70 35.31 -31.92 10.50
C HIS A 70 34.08 -31.31 9.81
N LYS A 71 33.04 -30.99 10.60
CA LYS A 71 31.99 -30.07 10.15
C LYS A 71 32.72 -28.82 9.66
N PRO A 72 32.57 -28.43 8.39
CA PRO A 72 33.10 -27.14 7.97
C PRO A 72 32.45 -26.13 8.90
N GLU A 73 33.26 -25.48 9.75
CA GLU A 73 32.81 -24.25 10.37
C GLU A 73 32.32 -23.37 9.23
N ASP A 74 31.12 -22.80 9.38
CA ASP A 74 30.56 -21.86 8.43
C ASP A 74 31.46 -20.60 8.39
N GLU A 75 32.60 -20.72 7.72
CA GLU A 75 33.39 -19.61 7.23
C GLU A 75 32.47 -18.86 6.27
N LYS A 76 31.84 -17.82 6.80
CA LYS A 76 31.09 -16.82 6.04
C LYS A 76 32.04 -15.99 5.19
N GLU A 77 32.94 -16.61 4.45
CA GLU A 77 33.50 -16.00 3.25
C GLU A 77 32.42 -16.13 2.17
N GLN A 78 31.46 -15.19 2.23
CA GLN A 78 30.61 -14.89 1.08
C GLN A 78 31.49 -14.27 0.00
N GLY A 79 32.26 -15.12 -0.69
CA GLY A 79 32.87 -14.78 -1.96
C GLY A 79 31.78 -14.15 -2.82
N LYS A 80 31.98 -12.89 -3.22
CA LYS A 80 31.05 -12.13 -4.06
C LYS A 80 30.94 -12.88 -5.39
N ARG A 81 30.03 -13.84 -5.46
CA ARG A 81 29.66 -14.50 -6.71
C ARG A 81 29.28 -13.37 -7.66
N GLN A 82 30.02 -13.23 -8.76
CA GLN A 82 29.66 -12.28 -9.79
C GLN A 82 28.31 -12.71 -10.34
N ASN A 83 27.26 -12.01 -9.92
CA ASN A 83 25.91 -12.32 -10.34
C ASN A 83 25.85 -12.11 -11.86
N LYS A 84 25.64 -13.21 -12.58
CA LYS A 84 25.39 -13.17 -14.01
C LYS A 84 24.25 -12.18 -14.26
N PRO A 85 24.36 -11.28 -15.26
CA PRO A 85 23.32 -10.29 -15.53
C PRO A 85 22.00 -11.02 -15.82
N ASN A 86 20.94 -10.61 -15.13
CA ASN A 86 19.62 -11.21 -15.28
C ASN A 86 19.17 -11.08 -16.75
N PRO A 87 18.89 -12.19 -17.46
CA PRO A 87 18.52 -12.16 -18.88
C PRO A 87 17.22 -11.39 -19.15
N PHE A 88 16.39 -11.18 -18.14
CA PHE A 88 15.11 -10.45 -18.25
C PHE A 88 15.19 -9.00 -17.75
N LYS A 89 16.39 -8.47 -17.49
CA LYS A 89 16.56 -7.11 -16.93
C LYS A 89 15.93 -6.04 -17.83
N SER A 90 16.12 -6.13 -19.15
CA SER A 90 15.54 -5.21 -20.12
C SER A 90 14.01 -5.24 -20.11
N GLN A 91 13.42 -6.44 -20.10
CA GLN A 91 11.97 -6.63 -20.07
C GLN A 91 11.34 -6.14 -18.76
N MET A 92 12.04 -6.32 -17.63
CA MET A 92 11.63 -5.80 -16.33
C MET A 92 11.68 -4.26 -16.30
N GLU A 93 12.73 -3.66 -16.84
CA GLU A 93 12.86 -2.19 -16.94
C GLU A 93 11.77 -1.60 -17.83
N GLU A 94 11.45 -2.23 -18.96
CA GLU A 94 10.37 -1.79 -19.85
C GLU A 94 9.00 -1.87 -19.16
N SER A 95 8.72 -2.96 -18.45
CA SER A 95 7.50 -3.11 -17.64
C SER A 95 7.39 -2.04 -16.56
N LEU A 96 8.50 -1.69 -15.90
CA LEU A 96 8.55 -0.63 -14.92
C LEU A 96 8.32 0.76 -15.54
N LYS A 97 8.88 1.03 -16.73
CA LYS A 97 8.63 2.27 -17.46
C LYS A 97 7.15 2.41 -17.83
N ARG A 98 6.55 1.38 -18.43
CA ARG A 98 5.12 1.36 -18.78
C ARG A 98 4.21 1.58 -17.57
N LYS A 99 4.55 1.00 -16.42
CA LYS A 99 3.81 1.24 -15.16
C LYS A 99 3.91 2.69 -14.70
N ARG A 100 5.11 3.29 -14.74
CA ARG A 100 5.32 4.69 -14.36
C ARG A 100 4.56 5.64 -15.28
N GLU A 101 4.63 5.42 -16.59
CA GLU A 101 3.90 6.21 -17.60
C GLU A 101 2.38 6.12 -17.37
N SER A 102 1.85 4.91 -17.16
CA SER A 102 0.43 4.72 -16.85
C SER A 102 0.01 5.40 -15.55
N GLU A 103 0.84 5.35 -14.50
CA GLU A 103 0.56 6.07 -13.25
C GLU A 103 0.60 7.59 -13.44
N GLN A 104 1.53 8.12 -14.23
CA GLN A 104 1.62 9.54 -14.55
C GLN A 104 0.38 10.00 -15.34
N GLU A 105 0.01 9.27 -16.39
CA GLU A 105 -1.18 9.58 -17.20
C GLU A 105 -2.46 9.57 -16.35
N ARG A 106 -2.57 8.64 -15.40
CA ARG A 106 -3.71 8.60 -14.46
C ARG A 106 -3.73 9.82 -13.55
N ARG A 107 -2.58 10.24 -13.01
CA ARG A 107 -2.47 11.43 -12.17
C ARG A 107 -2.83 12.70 -12.94
N GLU A 108 -2.32 12.86 -14.16
CA GLU A 108 -2.65 14.01 -15.02
C GLU A 108 -4.15 14.07 -15.34
N LYS A 109 -4.78 12.92 -15.61
CA LYS A 109 -6.24 12.86 -15.83
C LYS A 109 -7.02 13.24 -14.57
N GLU A 110 -6.58 12.78 -13.41
CA GLU A 110 -7.21 13.12 -12.12
C GLU A 110 -7.07 14.61 -11.79
N GLU A 111 -5.90 15.21 -12.06
CA GLU A 111 -5.65 16.64 -11.89
C GLU A 111 -6.52 17.48 -12.83
N LYS A 112 -6.56 17.16 -14.14
CA LYS A 112 -7.45 17.84 -15.10
C LYS A 112 -8.91 17.74 -14.70
N LEU A 113 -9.36 16.58 -14.22
CA LEU A 113 -10.73 16.40 -13.75
C LEU A 113 -11.01 17.24 -12.49
N LYS A 114 -10.03 17.35 -11.59
CA LYS A 114 -10.14 18.16 -10.38
C LYS A 114 -10.22 19.65 -10.74
N GLU A 115 -9.36 20.13 -11.63
CA GLU A 115 -9.39 21.51 -12.13
C GLU A 115 -10.73 21.84 -12.78
N GLN A 116 -11.25 20.98 -13.66
CA GLN A 116 -12.56 21.17 -14.28
C GLN A 116 -13.69 21.23 -13.24
N LYS A 117 -13.63 20.39 -12.20
CA LYS A 117 -14.60 20.41 -11.09
C LYS A 117 -14.51 21.69 -10.29
N GLU A 118 -13.30 22.17 -10.01
CA GLU A 118 -13.06 23.42 -9.27
C GLU A 118 -13.54 24.63 -10.07
N GLN A 119 -13.24 24.71 -11.36
CA GLN A 119 -13.76 25.74 -12.27
C GLN A 119 -15.28 25.73 -12.33
N ARG A 120 -15.88 24.53 -12.49
CA ARG A 120 -17.33 24.38 -12.47
C ARG A 120 -17.92 24.85 -11.14
N HIS A 121 -17.33 24.42 -10.03
CA HIS A 121 -17.78 24.82 -8.70
C HIS A 121 -17.67 26.33 -8.49
N ALA A 122 -16.57 26.96 -8.91
CA ALA A 122 -16.38 28.41 -8.87
C ALA A 122 -17.46 29.14 -9.67
N TYR A 123 -17.72 28.72 -10.91
CA TYR A 123 -18.78 29.28 -11.75
C TYR A 123 -20.16 29.19 -11.10
N TYR A 124 -20.54 28.02 -10.56
CA TYR A 124 -21.84 27.86 -9.91
C TYR A 124 -21.93 28.66 -8.61
N LYS A 125 -20.83 28.77 -7.85
CA LYS A 125 -20.74 29.61 -6.65
C LYS A 125 -21.00 31.07 -6.99
N GLU A 126 -20.28 31.65 -7.94
CA GLU A 126 -20.49 33.03 -8.39
C GLU A 126 -21.92 33.26 -8.91
N ARG A 127 -22.44 32.34 -9.73
CA ARG A 127 -23.80 32.41 -10.24
C ARG A 127 -24.84 32.40 -9.11
N SER A 128 -24.64 31.53 -8.11
CA SER A 128 -25.53 31.42 -6.95
C SER A 128 -25.50 32.69 -6.09
N GLU A 129 -24.33 33.31 -5.93
CA GLU A 129 -24.16 34.55 -5.18
C GLU A 129 -24.84 35.72 -5.90
N LYS A 130 -24.66 35.82 -7.21
CA LYS A 130 -25.38 36.80 -8.06
C LYS A 130 -26.90 36.60 -7.96
N ARG A 131 -27.37 35.36 -8.05
CA ARG A 131 -28.79 35.03 -7.88
C ARG A 131 -29.28 35.43 -6.48
N ARG A 132 -28.50 35.14 -5.44
CA ARG A 132 -28.83 35.49 -4.05
C ARG A 132 -28.93 37.01 -3.87
N LYS A 133 -28.00 37.80 -4.44
CA LYS A 133 -28.05 39.27 -4.43
C LYS A 133 -29.32 39.78 -5.11
N MET A 134 -29.63 39.28 -6.31
CA MET A 134 -30.82 39.66 -7.07
C MET A 134 -32.14 39.30 -6.36
N LEU A 135 -32.20 38.13 -5.71
CA LEU A 135 -33.40 37.65 -5.02
C LEU A 135 -33.49 38.13 -3.57
N SER A 136 -32.49 38.84 -3.07
CA SER A 136 -32.50 39.34 -1.69
C SER A 136 -33.62 40.37 -1.50
N LYS A 137 -34.33 40.22 -0.38
CA LYS A 137 -35.47 41.05 0.00
C LYS A 137 -35.20 41.75 1.33
N THR A 138 -35.87 42.87 1.56
CA THR A 138 -35.92 43.56 2.85
C THR A 138 -36.83 42.80 3.82
N LYS A 139 -36.85 43.19 5.10
CA LYS A 139 -37.75 42.59 6.12
C LYS A 139 -39.24 42.68 5.72
N ARG A 140 -39.60 43.68 4.89
CA ARG A 140 -40.96 43.89 4.36
C ARG A 140 -41.22 43.16 3.03
N GLY A 141 -40.33 42.26 2.60
CA GLY A 141 -40.50 41.46 1.39
C GLY A 141 -40.21 42.18 0.08
N GLN A 142 -39.93 43.49 0.11
CA GLN A 142 -39.54 44.25 -1.08
C GLN A 142 -38.14 43.85 -1.53
N PRO A 143 -37.86 43.83 -2.84
CA PRO A 143 -36.50 43.67 -3.34
C PRO A 143 -35.49 44.66 -2.76
N LYS A 144 -34.28 44.20 -2.47
CA LYS A 144 -33.17 45.11 -2.20
C LYS A 144 -32.66 45.71 -3.51
N MET A 145 -33.11 46.92 -3.82
CA MET A 145 -32.81 47.57 -5.11
C MET A 145 -31.32 47.83 -5.32
N ALA A 146 -30.58 48.30 -4.31
CA ALA A 146 -29.14 48.54 -4.42
C ALA A 146 -28.37 47.31 -4.94
N ALA A 147 -28.53 46.16 -4.29
CA ALA A 147 -27.88 44.91 -4.70
C ALA A 147 -28.33 44.39 -6.09
N ARG A 148 -29.51 44.80 -6.57
CA ARG A 148 -29.96 44.51 -7.94
C ARG A 148 -29.32 45.46 -8.95
N MET A 149 -29.23 46.74 -8.61
CA MET A 149 -28.61 47.75 -9.47
C MET A 149 -27.13 47.43 -9.68
N ASP A 150 -26.39 47.05 -8.64
CA ASP A 150 -24.98 46.65 -8.75
C ASP A 150 -24.77 45.54 -9.79
N VAL A 151 -25.65 44.52 -9.79
CA VAL A 151 -25.58 43.40 -10.74
C VAL A 151 -25.98 43.82 -12.15
N LEU A 152 -26.88 44.79 -12.31
CA LEU A 152 -27.27 45.33 -13.61
C LEU A 152 -26.17 46.22 -14.20
N LEU A 153 -25.56 47.08 -13.38
CA LEU A 153 -24.44 47.93 -13.78
C LEU A 153 -23.24 47.06 -14.21
N GLU A 154 -22.87 46.04 -13.42
CA GLU A 154 -21.80 45.10 -13.79
C GLU A 154 -22.06 44.42 -15.15
N LYS A 155 -23.32 44.17 -15.50
CA LYS A 155 -23.68 43.58 -16.81
C LYS A 155 -23.58 44.60 -17.94
N ILE A 156 -24.00 45.84 -17.71
CA ILE A 156 -23.93 46.92 -18.71
C ILE A 156 -22.45 47.21 -19.01
N GLU A 157 -21.61 47.34 -17.99
CA GLU A 157 -20.17 47.56 -18.16
C GLU A 157 -19.50 46.44 -18.95
N LYS A 158 -19.87 45.17 -18.68
CA LYS A 158 -19.37 44.00 -19.42
C LYS A 158 -19.88 43.89 -20.86
N GLN A 159 -21.00 44.53 -21.19
CA GLN A 159 -21.52 44.58 -22.56
C GLN A 159 -20.95 45.75 -23.35
N ALA A 160 -20.53 46.81 -22.65
CA ALA A 160 -19.94 48.01 -23.24
C ALA A 160 -18.42 47.90 -23.44
N SER A 161 -17.76 46.96 -22.76
CA SER A 161 -16.35 46.59 -22.95
C SER A 161 -16.20 45.47 -23.98
#